data_AF-A0A257NY01-F1
#
_entry.id   AF-A0A257NY01-F1
#
_cell.length_a   1.000
_cell.length_b   1.000
_cell.length_c   1.000
_cell.angle_alpha   90.00
_cell.angle_beta   90.00
_cell.angle_gamma   90.00
#
_symmetry.space_group_name_H-M   'P 1'
#
loop_
_entity.id
_entity.type
_entity.pdbx_description
1 polymer ?
#
loop_
_entity_poly.entity_id
_entity_poly.type
_entity_poly.pdbx_seq_one_letter_code
_entity_poly.pdbx_strand_id
1 'polypeptide(L)'
;MLATKNGPSLDAKYRRAFNNGVLHINAEGGFANDHFGNAIFSDGTFDLNETWRAGFTYNHASNPAYLNDFHILPNAAELTSNVFLEGFGAGAYARVDAETYQGLVASVAQNTLPIVSPHAQYAFVSNPDPWLHGRFSLSADAFNVFRNVGTNTRRASLIAGYDVPFNGPLGQIWTARVSLVSATYSATHLYQQPNFSAADNEISTSRAEPYGALFMRWPFVRQVGHYGSQTLEPEVQFVAAPQIGTSQNYRIPNEDSLDLEYSDANLFDLNRYPGIDRLAGGERVDYALHGAWYLPQGSLIDALIGQSYRFHKDNVYLPGSGLTGNISDIVARATVIPSK
;
A
#
# COMPACT_ATOMS: atom_id res chain seq x y z
N MET A 1 22.25 16.40 26.32
CA MET A 1 23.44 16.96 25.64
C MET A 1 23.75 18.34 26.21
N LEU A 2 25.00 18.81 26.10
CA LEU A 2 25.38 20.19 26.42
C LEU A 2 25.82 20.86 25.13
N ALA A 3 25.12 21.91 24.71
CA ALA A 3 25.48 22.72 23.56
C ALA A 3 26.00 24.08 24.03
N THR A 4 26.89 24.70 23.27
CA THR A 4 27.46 26.02 23.61
C THR A 4 26.54 27.18 23.26
N LYS A 5 25.62 26.98 22.31
CA LYS A 5 24.63 27.97 21.84
C LYS A 5 23.19 27.65 22.23
N ASN A 6 22.90 26.38 22.57
CA ASN A 6 21.60 25.93 23.06
C ASN A 6 21.77 25.48 24.53
N GLY A 7 20.72 25.59 25.35
CA GLY A 7 20.76 25.17 26.75
C GLY A 7 20.93 23.66 26.92
N PRO A 8 21.05 23.16 28.17
CA PRO A 8 21.16 21.74 28.43
C PRO A 8 19.92 20.98 27.94
N SER A 9 20.13 19.77 27.43
CA SER A 9 19.07 18.78 27.16
C SER A 9 19.28 17.50 27.95
N LEU A 10 18.19 16.89 28.39
CA LEU A 10 18.11 15.60 29.06
C LEU A 10 17.37 14.63 28.14
N ASP A 11 17.91 13.41 28.05
CA ASP A 11 17.32 12.28 27.33
C ASP A 11 17.22 11.12 28.32
N ALA A 12 16.01 10.61 28.53
CA ALA A 12 15.70 9.53 29.45
C ALA A 12 15.04 8.38 28.70
N LYS A 13 15.78 7.27 28.60
CA LYS A 13 15.35 6.05 27.91
C LYS A 13 14.97 4.96 28.90
N TYR A 14 13.76 4.46 28.79
CA TYR A 14 13.25 3.31 29.51
C TYR A 14 12.86 2.22 28.53
N ARG A 15 13.33 0.99 28.78
CA ARG A 15 13.03 -0.18 27.96
C ARG A 15 12.69 -1.34 28.87
N ARG A 16 11.58 -2.03 28.59
CA ARG A 16 11.16 -3.20 29.35
C ARG A 16 10.62 -4.28 28.43
N ALA A 17 11.17 -5.48 28.59
CA ALA A 17 10.60 -6.70 28.05
C ALA A 17 9.73 -7.37 29.12
N PHE A 18 8.52 -7.77 28.73
CA PHE A 18 7.58 -8.58 29.50
C PHE A 18 7.54 -9.98 28.89
N ASN A 19 6.89 -10.93 29.57
CA ASN A 19 6.70 -12.28 29.02
C ASN A 19 5.87 -12.28 27.73
N ASN A 20 5.03 -11.26 27.55
CA ASN A 20 4.06 -11.17 26.46
C ASN A 20 4.17 -9.84 25.68
N GLY A 21 5.31 -9.15 25.73
CA GLY A 21 5.43 -7.89 25.01
C GLY A 21 6.65 -7.06 25.35
N VAL A 22 6.76 -5.91 24.70
CA VAL A 22 7.84 -4.94 24.90
C VAL A 22 7.26 -3.54 25.06
N LEU A 23 7.97 -2.70 25.80
CA LEU A 23 7.66 -1.29 25.99
C LEU A 23 8.95 -0.49 25.90
N HIS A 24 8.93 0.53 25.06
CA HIS A 24 9.97 1.53 24.97
C HIS A 24 9.38 2.91 25.23
N ILE A 25 10.08 3.69 26.05
CA ILE A 25 9.76 5.09 26.30
C ILE A 25 11.07 5.87 26.19
N ASN A 26 11.06 6.89 25.35
CA ASN A 26 12.11 7.87 25.23
C ASN A 26 11.50 9.24 25.53
N ALA A 27 11.93 9.86 26.63
CA ALA A 27 11.48 11.18 27.04
C ALA A 27 12.66 12.14 27.00
N GLU A 28 12.50 13.23 26.26
CA GLU A 28 13.54 14.20 26.01
C GLU A 28 13.05 15.59 26.37
N GLY A 29 13.93 16.43 26.91
CA GLY A 29 13.59 17.81 27.23
C GLY A 29 14.81 18.69 27.39
N GLY A 30 14.72 19.94 26.95
CA GLY A 30 15.82 20.90 27.05
C GLY A 30 15.41 22.30 26.66
N PHE A 31 16.37 23.22 26.75
CA PHE A 31 16.16 24.62 26.37
C PHE A 31 16.81 24.91 25.02
N ALA A 32 16.03 25.39 24.05
CA ALA A 32 16.50 25.93 22.78
C ALA A 32 16.08 27.40 22.68
N ASN A 33 17.02 28.32 22.43
CA ASN A 33 16.75 29.75 22.28
C ASN A 33 15.86 30.33 23.41
N ASP A 34 16.18 30.03 24.67
CA ASP A 34 15.42 30.43 25.88
C ASP A 34 13.99 29.88 26.00
N HIS A 35 13.59 28.94 25.14
CA HIS A 35 12.32 28.23 25.23
C HIS A 35 12.53 26.78 25.65
N PHE A 36 11.75 26.32 26.64
CA PHE A 36 11.69 24.91 27.00
C PHE A 36 10.95 24.13 25.92
N GLY A 37 11.57 23.07 25.42
CA GLY A 37 10.97 22.09 24.53
C GLY A 37 11.14 20.69 25.09
N ASN A 38 10.15 19.85 24.85
CA ASN A 38 10.19 18.44 25.20
C ASN A 38 9.54 17.58 24.12
N ALA A 39 9.91 16.31 24.13
CA ALA A 39 9.30 15.30 23.30
C ALA A 39 9.22 13.97 24.05
N ILE A 40 8.20 13.19 23.71
CA ILE A 40 8.04 11.82 24.16
C ILE A 40 7.81 10.94 22.93
N PHE A 41 8.58 9.87 22.85
CA PHE A 41 8.42 8.81 21.87
C PHE A 41 8.22 7.52 22.65
N SER A 42 7.10 6.86 22.44
CA SER A 42 6.80 5.63 23.14
C SER A 42 6.11 4.65 22.22
N ASP A 43 6.52 3.39 22.32
CA ASP A 43 5.92 2.29 21.60
C ASP A 43 5.78 1.09 22.53
N GLY A 44 4.70 0.35 22.34
CA GLY A 44 4.44 -0.87 23.07
C GLY A 44 3.70 -1.86 22.21
N THR A 45 4.14 -3.12 22.26
CA THR A 45 3.51 -4.23 21.54
C THR A 45 3.35 -5.39 22.50
N PHE A 46 2.13 -5.89 22.61
CA PHE A 46 1.75 -6.94 23.55
C PHE A 46 0.94 -8.02 22.86
N ASP A 47 1.43 -9.25 22.91
CA ASP A 47 0.68 -10.44 22.53
C ASP A 47 -0.34 -10.72 23.64
N LEU A 48 -1.63 -10.58 23.32
CA LEU A 48 -2.73 -10.83 24.25
C LEU A 48 -2.98 -12.33 24.41
N ASN A 49 -2.78 -13.07 23.32
CA ASN A 49 -2.79 -14.53 23.25
C ASN A 49 -2.04 -14.97 21.97
N GLU A 50 -2.14 -16.25 21.59
CA GLU A 50 -1.46 -16.81 20.41
C GLU A 50 -1.89 -16.22 19.07
N THR A 51 -3.06 -15.54 19.02
CA THR A 51 -3.65 -15.03 17.77
C THR A 51 -3.90 -13.52 17.78
N TRP A 52 -3.90 -12.86 18.94
CA TRP A 52 -4.21 -11.44 19.06
C TRP A 52 -3.06 -10.65 19.66
N ARG A 53 -2.79 -9.50 19.07
CA ARG A 53 -1.78 -8.54 19.50
C ARG A 53 -2.40 -7.15 19.57
N ALA A 54 -2.08 -6.42 20.63
CA ALA A 54 -2.40 -5.01 20.75
C ALA A 54 -1.12 -4.21 20.87
N GLY A 55 -1.15 -2.97 20.38
CA GLY A 55 -0.02 -2.08 20.51
C GLY A 55 -0.40 -0.64 20.31
N PHE A 56 0.59 0.22 20.55
CA PHE A 56 0.46 1.64 20.33
C PHE A 56 1.82 2.24 19.99
N THR A 57 1.78 3.34 19.27
CA THR A 57 2.87 4.31 19.15
C THR A 57 2.31 5.65 19.59
N TYR A 58 2.97 6.31 20.52
CA TYR A 58 2.61 7.66 20.94
C TYR A 58 3.85 8.54 20.87
N ASN A 59 3.82 9.46 19.92
CA ASN A 59 4.86 10.43 19.63
C ASN A 59 4.28 11.83 19.77
N HIS A 60 4.88 12.63 20.64
CA HIS A 60 4.43 14.00 20.87
C HIS A 60 5.61 14.92 21.16
N ALA A 61 5.55 16.13 20.63
CA ALA A 61 6.49 17.20 20.95
C ALA A 61 5.73 18.46 21.37
N SER A 62 6.18 19.15 22.43
CA SER A 62 5.57 20.45 22.80
C SER A 62 5.89 21.55 21.80
N ASN A 63 7.09 21.50 21.21
CA ASN A 63 7.54 22.47 20.23
C ASN A 63 8.28 21.77 19.09
N PRO A 64 7.75 21.78 17.85
CA PRO A 64 8.46 21.24 16.70
C PRO A 64 9.85 21.83 16.44
N ALA A 65 10.06 23.10 16.77
CA ALA A 65 11.36 23.76 16.62
C ALA A 65 12.44 23.08 17.50
N TYR A 66 12.06 22.56 18.67
CA TYR A 66 12.99 21.85 19.55
C TYR A 66 13.55 20.57 18.90
N LEU A 67 12.69 19.78 18.25
CA LEU A 67 13.11 18.55 17.57
C LEU A 67 14.08 18.81 16.41
N ASN A 68 13.84 19.91 15.68
CA ASN A 68 14.69 20.34 14.58
C ASN A 68 16.03 20.91 15.10
N ASP A 69 16.00 21.79 16.11
CA ASP A 69 17.19 22.44 16.68
C ASP A 69 18.18 21.43 17.29
N PHE A 70 17.66 20.38 17.95
CA PHE A 70 18.47 19.31 18.53
C PHE A 70 18.72 18.13 17.59
N HIS A 71 18.26 18.19 16.32
CA HIS A 71 18.43 17.14 15.31
C HIS A 71 17.99 15.74 15.79
N ILE A 72 16.92 15.70 16.59
CA ILE A 72 16.41 14.46 17.19
C ILE A 72 15.70 13.63 16.12
N LEU A 73 14.96 14.29 15.22
CA LEU A 73 14.32 13.70 14.04
C LEU A 73 14.60 14.56 12.81
N PRO A 74 15.82 14.51 12.25
CA PRO A 74 16.15 15.33 11.10
C PRO A 74 15.24 14.95 9.92
N ASN A 75 14.57 15.96 9.34
CA ASN A 75 13.70 15.85 8.16
C ASN A 75 12.34 15.17 8.36
N ALA A 76 11.91 14.90 9.60
CA ALA A 76 10.53 14.47 9.84
C ALA A 76 9.57 15.65 9.66
N ALA A 77 8.61 15.54 8.74
CA ALA A 77 7.59 16.57 8.52
C ALA A 77 6.44 16.50 9.54
N GLU A 78 6.25 15.32 10.14
CA GLU A 78 5.17 15.02 11.10
C GLU A 78 5.56 13.88 12.06
N LEU A 79 4.88 13.82 13.21
CA LEU A 79 4.90 12.70 14.14
C LEU A 79 3.61 11.90 14.02
N THR A 80 3.73 10.59 13.88
CA THR A 80 2.58 9.68 13.85
C THR A 80 2.35 9.08 15.23
N SER A 81 1.09 9.04 15.67
CA SER A 81 0.66 8.29 16.84
C SER A 81 -0.51 7.38 16.46
N ASN A 82 -0.46 6.13 16.89
CA ASN A 82 -1.49 5.15 16.62
C ASN A 82 -1.76 4.21 17.80
N VAL A 83 -2.95 3.63 17.83
CA VAL A 83 -3.30 2.51 18.70
C VAL A 83 -3.99 1.45 17.86
N PHE A 84 -3.65 0.18 18.08
CA PHE A 84 -4.16 -0.90 17.26
C PHE A 84 -4.42 -2.18 18.04
N LEU A 85 -5.35 -2.96 17.49
CA LEU A 85 -5.61 -4.35 17.84
C LEU A 85 -5.60 -5.14 16.54
N GLU A 86 -4.77 -6.19 16.47
CA GLU A 86 -4.67 -7.06 15.30
C GLU A 86 -4.76 -8.54 15.68
N GLY A 87 -5.32 -9.31 14.77
CA GLY A 87 -5.60 -10.74 14.91
C GLY A 87 -5.08 -11.53 13.72
N PHE A 88 -4.54 -12.71 13.99
CA PHE A 88 -3.95 -13.61 13.01
C PHE A 88 -4.64 -14.96 13.06
N GLY A 89 -4.99 -15.48 11.88
CA GLY A 89 -5.57 -16.81 11.72
C GLY A 89 -5.02 -17.50 10.48
N ALA A 90 -5.40 -18.77 10.28
CA ALA A 90 -5.01 -19.52 9.09
C ALA A 90 -5.57 -18.84 7.83
N GLY A 91 -4.68 -18.22 7.05
CA GLY A 91 -5.06 -17.44 5.87
C GLY A 91 -5.86 -16.17 6.18
N ALA A 92 -5.95 -15.73 7.44
CA ALA A 92 -6.77 -14.60 7.86
C ALA A 92 -5.96 -13.56 8.65
N TYR A 93 -6.24 -12.29 8.42
CA TYR A 93 -5.71 -11.15 9.17
C TYR A 93 -6.83 -10.16 9.44
N ALA A 94 -6.89 -9.63 10.66
CA ALA A 94 -7.84 -8.59 11.05
C ALA A 94 -7.08 -7.50 11.79
N ARG A 95 -7.44 -6.23 11.59
CA ARG A 95 -6.92 -5.12 12.38
C ARG A 95 -7.97 -4.04 12.54
N VAL A 96 -8.02 -3.45 13.72
CA VAL A 96 -8.72 -2.20 13.99
C VAL A 96 -7.74 -1.25 14.65
N ASP A 97 -7.67 -0.03 14.13
CA ASP A 97 -6.78 0.98 14.66
C ASP A 97 -7.35 2.41 14.53
N ALA A 98 -6.65 3.32 15.19
CA ALA A 98 -6.85 4.75 15.09
C ALA A 98 -5.49 5.43 15.00
N GLU A 99 -5.39 6.44 14.14
CA GLU A 99 -4.16 7.15 13.84
C GLU A 99 -4.38 8.67 13.86
N THR A 100 -3.37 9.37 14.37
CA THR A 100 -3.32 10.83 14.47
C THR A 100 -1.91 11.31 14.14
N TYR A 101 -1.81 12.52 13.60
CA TYR A 101 -0.53 13.10 13.19
C TYR A 101 -0.33 14.45 13.88
N GLN A 102 0.93 14.77 14.16
CA GLN A 102 1.35 16.07 14.64
C GLN A 102 2.34 16.71 13.66
N GLY A 103 2.03 17.90 13.14
CA GLY A 103 2.92 18.59 12.19
C GLY A 103 4.20 19.10 12.87
N LEU A 104 5.34 18.92 12.20
CA LEU A 104 6.65 19.36 12.69
C LEU A 104 7.27 20.54 11.93
N VAL A 105 6.70 20.90 10.79
CA VAL A 105 7.18 21.99 9.94
C VAL A 105 6.04 22.93 9.58
N ALA A 106 6.35 24.21 9.34
CA ALA A 106 5.35 25.23 9.08
C ALA A 106 4.48 24.97 7.83
N SER A 107 5.00 24.20 6.86
CA SER A 107 4.25 23.79 5.66
C SER A 107 3.20 22.71 5.92
N VAL A 108 3.25 22.03 7.07
CA VAL A 108 2.31 20.99 7.49
C VAL A 108 1.47 21.52 8.65
N ALA A 109 0.33 22.12 8.33
CA ALA A 109 -0.54 22.71 9.34
C ALA A 109 -1.30 21.64 10.13
N GLN A 110 -1.30 21.75 11.47
CA GLN A 110 -1.94 20.76 12.35
C GLN A 110 -3.42 20.54 12.05
N ASN A 111 -4.14 21.58 11.61
CA ASN A 111 -5.57 21.51 11.32
C ASN A 111 -5.90 20.83 9.98
N THR A 112 -4.92 20.66 9.09
CA THR A 112 -5.09 19.95 7.81
C THR A 112 -4.74 18.48 7.91
N LEU A 113 -4.03 18.08 8.97
CA LEU A 113 -3.68 16.69 9.21
C LEU A 113 -4.93 15.84 9.54
N PRO A 114 -5.02 14.62 9.00
CA PRO A 114 -6.15 13.76 9.26
C PRO A 114 -6.12 13.15 10.67
N ILE A 115 -7.30 12.82 11.16
CA ILE A 115 -7.52 11.86 12.24
C ILE A 115 -8.26 10.69 11.62
N VAL A 116 -7.64 9.52 11.62
CA VAL A 116 -8.21 8.29 11.07
C VAL A 116 -8.78 7.49 12.22
N SER A 117 -10.10 7.43 12.36
CA SER A 117 -10.75 6.66 13.43
C SER A 117 -12.25 6.44 13.19
N PRO A 118 -12.76 5.20 13.29
CA PRO A 118 -11.98 3.97 13.28
C PRO A 118 -11.45 3.66 11.87
N HIS A 119 -10.33 2.94 11.80
CA HIS A 119 -9.92 2.16 10.63
C HIS A 119 -10.03 0.68 10.97
N ALA A 120 -10.66 -0.10 10.09
CA ALA A 120 -10.82 -1.53 10.25
C ALA A 120 -10.52 -2.23 8.93
N GLN A 121 -9.69 -3.27 8.99
CA GLN A 121 -9.33 -4.09 7.85
C GLN A 121 -9.42 -5.58 8.17
N TYR A 122 -9.80 -6.36 7.16
CA TYR A 122 -9.84 -7.81 7.21
C TYR A 122 -9.37 -8.38 5.88
N ALA A 123 -8.43 -9.32 5.90
CA ALA A 123 -7.96 -10.02 4.73
C ALA A 123 -8.08 -11.54 4.97
N PHE A 124 -8.56 -12.26 3.97
CA PHE A 124 -8.69 -13.71 4.00
C PHE A 124 -8.31 -14.32 2.66
N VAL A 125 -7.54 -15.42 2.69
CA VAL A 125 -7.24 -16.27 1.55
C VAL A 125 -7.49 -17.72 1.94
N SER A 126 -8.33 -18.40 1.16
CA SER A 126 -8.67 -19.80 1.39
C SER A 126 -7.53 -20.73 0.98
N ASN A 127 -7.57 -21.94 1.53
CA ASN A 127 -6.91 -23.07 0.89
C ASN A 127 -7.54 -23.33 -0.49
N PRO A 128 -6.82 -23.99 -1.41
CA PRO A 128 -7.40 -24.43 -2.68
C PRO A 128 -8.65 -25.27 -2.44
N ASP A 129 -9.73 -24.96 -3.14
CA ASP A 129 -10.96 -25.74 -3.03
C ASP A 129 -10.79 -27.14 -3.66
N PRO A 130 -11.56 -28.16 -3.21
CA PRO A 130 -11.41 -29.53 -3.73
C PRO A 130 -11.85 -29.76 -5.18
N TRP A 131 -12.60 -28.83 -5.79
CA TRP A 131 -13.24 -29.04 -7.09
C TRP A 131 -12.42 -28.47 -8.24
N LEU A 132 -12.07 -27.19 -8.14
CA LEU A 132 -11.34 -26.44 -9.16
C LEU A 132 -9.90 -26.14 -8.73
N HIS A 133 -9.49 -26.52 -7.51
CA HIS A 133 -8.21 -26.13 -6.91
C HIS A 133 -8.02 -24.60 -6.87
N GLY A 134 -9.13 -23.86 -6.88
CA GLY A 134 -9.14 -22.42 -6.89
C GLY A 134 -8.98 -21.84 -5.49
N ARG A 135 -8.47 -20.61 -5.41
CA ARG A 135 -8.30 -19.88 -4.15
C ARG A 135 -9.26 -18.71 -4.12
N PHE A 136 -10.08 -18.67 -3.08
CA PHE A 136 -10.92 -17.52 -2.78
C PHE A 136 -10.14 -16.52 -1.93
N SER A 137 -10.22 -15.25 -2.28
CA SER A 137 -9.68 -14.14 -1.50
C SER A 137 -10.78 -13.14 -1.15
N LEU A 138 -10.67 -12.55 0.04
CA LEU A 138 -11.59 -11.52 0.52
C LEU A 138 -10.77 -10.44 1.24
N SER A 139 -10.90 -9.20 0.82
CA SER A 139 -10.37 -8.04 1.54
C SER A 139 -11.53 -7.10 1.86
N ALA A 140 -11.69 -6.75 3.12
CA ALA A 140 -12.63 -5.74 3.57
C ALA A 140 -11.86 -4.60 4.24
N ASP A 141 -12.17 -3.36 3.90
CA ASP A 141 -11.53 -2.17 4.43
C ASP A 141 -12.60 -1.11 4.70
N ALA A 142 -12.58 -0.54 5.90
CA ALA A 142 -13.45 0.55 6.28
C ALA A 142 -12.69 1.59 7.08
N PHE A 143 -12.72 2.83 6.65
CA PHE A 143 -12.08 3.93 7.35
C PHE A 143 -13.00 5.14 7.48
N ASN A 144 -12.63 6.00 8.40
CA ASN A 144 -13.25 7.29 8.63
C ASN A 144 -12.15 8.31 8.92
N VAL A 145 -11.99 9.25 7.99
CA VAL A 145 -10.97 10.29 8.01
C VAL A 145 -11.64 11.62 8.30
N PHE A 146 -11.19 12.28 9.35
CA PHE A 146 -11.63 13.62 9.73
C PHE A 146 -10.49 14.62 9.65
N ARG A 147 -10.79 15.83 9.21
CA ARG A 147 -9.89 16.99 9.17
C ARG A 147 -10.64 18.19 9.73
N ASN A 148 -9.94 19.05 10.48
CA ASN A 148 -10.53 20.31 10.93
C ASN A 148 -10.65 21.30 9.75
N VAL A 149 -9.66 21.27 8.86
CA VAL A 149 -9.65 21.98 7.57
C VAL A 149 -9.23 20.99 6.50
N GLY A 150 -10.18 20.56 5.69
CA GLY A 150 -9.96 19.60 4.61
C GLY A 150 -11.19 18.74 4.36
N THR A 151 -11.13 17.91 3.34
CA THR A 151 -12.17 16.93 3.04
C THR A 151 -12.25 15.87 4.15
N ASN A 152 -13.48 15.56 4.59
CA ASN A 152 -13.76 14.42 5.45
C ASN A 152 -14.27 13.28 4.60
N THR A 153 -13.73 12.08 4.80
CA THR A 153 -14.02 10.92 3.95
C THR A 153 -14.32 9.69 4.79
N ARG A 154 -15.38 8.97 4.43
CA ARG A 154 -15.71 7.65 4.94
C ARG A 154 -15.80 6.70 3.78
N ARG A 155 -15.18 5.53 3.94
CA ARG A 155 -15.25 4.46 2.97
C ARG A 155 -15.50 3.14 3.68
N ALA A 156 -16.33 2.31 3.09
CA ALA A 156 -16.36 0.88 3.38
C ALA A 156 -16.30 0.13 2.07
N SER A 157 -15.45 -0.89 1.99
CA SER A 157 -15.14 -1.60 0.76
C SER A 157 -14.95 -3.10 0.97
N LEU A 158 -15.20 -3.84 -0.09
CA LEU A 158 -15.09 -5.28 -0.16
C LEU A 158 -14.53 -5.66 -1.54
N ILE A 159 -13.40 -6.36 -1.54
CA ILE A 159 -12.79 -6.96 -2.72
C ILE A 159 -12.88 -8.47 -2.54
N ALA A 160 -13.65 -9.14 -3.40
CA ALA A 160 -13.74 -10.59 -3.44
C ALA A 160 -13.07 -11.10 -4.71
N GLY A 161 -12.17 -12.08 -4.59
CA GLY A 161 -11.43 -12.67 -5.69
C GLY A 161 -11.54 -14.19 -5.71
N TYR A 162 -11.41 -14.78 -6.90
CA TYR A 162 -11.32 -16.22 -7.07
C TYR A 162 -10.41 -16.58 -8.25
N ASP A 163 -9.32 -17.28 -7.94
CA ASP A 163 -8.27 -17.64 -8.89
C ASP A 163 -8.21 -19.15 -9.07
N VAL A 164 -8.39 -19.63 -10.31
CA VAL A 164 -8.44 -21.06 -10.67
C VAL A 164 -7.25 -21.40 -11.58
N PRO A 165 -6.26 -22.15 -11.10
CA PRO A 165 -5.14 -22.60 -11.91
C PRO A 165 -5.50 -23.85 -12.74
N PHE A 166 -5.00 -23.93 -13.98
CA PHE A 166 -5.12 -25.11 -14.83
C PHE A 166 -3.95 -25.23 -15.81
N ASN A 167 -3.61 -26.46 -16.21
CA ASN A 167 -2.51 -26.71 -17.12
C ASN A 167 -2.98 -26.76 -18.58
N GLY A 168 -2.20 -26.14 -19.46
CA GLY A 168 -2.37 -26.22 -20.90
C GLY A 168 -1.66 -27.45 -21.51
N PRO A 169 -2.04 -27.83 -22.74
CA PRO A 169 -1.54 -29.04 -23.39
C PRO A 169 -0.05 -28.97 -23.80
N LEU A 170 0.55 -27.77 -23.87
CA LEU A 170 1.96 -27.58 -24.24
C LEU A 170 2.84 -27.24 -23.03
N GLY A 171 2.37 -27.54 -21.81
CA GLY A 171 3.06 -27.20 -20.56
C GLY A 171 2.89 -25.75 -20.12
N GLN A 172 1.90 -25.04 -20.67
CA GLN A 172 1.52 -23.72 -20.15
C GLN A 172 0.82 -23.86 -18.81
N ILE A 173 1.00 -22.87 -17.95
CA ILE A 173 0.25 -22.73 -16.70
C ILE A 173 -0.70 -21.57 -16.88
N TRP A 174 -1.99 -21.83 -16.81
CA TRP A 174 -3.03 -20.83 -16.91
C TRP A 174 -3.66 -20.57 -15.54
N THR A 175 -4.13 -19.35 -15.33
CA THR A 175 -4.95 -18.97 -14.17
C THR A 175 -6.13 -18.14 -14.65
N ALA A 176 -7.35 -18.65 -14.45
CA ALA A 176 -8.56 -17.87 -14.61
C ALA A 176 -8.82 -17.09 -13.32
N ARG A 177 -8.95 -15.77 -13.42
CA ARG A 177 -9.12 -14.89 -12.27
C ARG A 177 -10.42 -14.10 -12.43
N VAL A 178 -11.23 -14.08 -11.39
CA VAL A 178 -12.39 -13.18 -11.29
C VAL A 178 -12.27 -12.37 -10.01
N SER A 179 -12.59 -11.09 -10.07
CA SER A 179 -12.59 -10.21 -8.91
C SER A 179 -13.76 -9.25 -8.96
N LEU A 180 -14.28 -8.87 -7.81
CA LEU A 180 -15.32 -7.86 -7.65
C LEU A 180 -14.87 -6.85 -6.61
N VAL A 181 -14.69 -5.61 -7.03
CA VAL A 181 -14.40 -4.48 -6.15
C VAL A 181 -15.70 -3.73 -5.88
N SER A 182 -16.18 -3.73 -4.65
CA SER A 182 -17.33 -2.95 -4.24
C SER A 182 -16.97 -1.97 -3.14
N ALA A 183 -17.53 -0.77 -3.19
CA ALA A 183 -17.25 0.26 -2.20
C ALA A 183 -18.40 1.24 -2.09
N THR A 184 -18.59 1.76 -0.88
CA THR A 184 -19.48 2.87 -0.57
C THR A 184 -18.67 4.00 0.05
N TYR A 185 -19.04 5.22 -0.32
CA TYR A 185 -18.32 6.44 0.00
C TYR A 185 -19.28 7.47 0.55
N SER A 186 -18.84 8.18 1.58
CA SER A 186 -19.45 9.43 2.03
C SER A 186 -18.35 10.44 2.28
N ALA A 187 -18.42 11.60 1.63
CA ALA A 187 -17.47 12.68 1.89
C ALA A 187 -18.17 14.04 1.99
N THR A 188 -17.58 14.93 2.77
CA THR A 188 -18.01 16.33 2.92
C THR A 188 -16.80 17.24 2.79
N HIS A 189 -17.04 18.52 2.48
CA HIS A 189 -15.97 19.50 2.25
C HIS A 189 -15.07 19.09 1.08
N LEU A 190 -15.66 18.52 0.02
CA LEU A 190 -14.92 18.13 -1.18
C LEU A 190 -14.26 19.32 -1.90
N TYR A 191 -14.78 20.53 -1.73
CA TYR A 191 -14.18 21.77 -2.23
C TYR A 191 -12.87 22.16 -1.52
N GLN A 192 -12.45 21.41 -0.50
CA GLN A 192 -11.20 21.62 0.23
C GLN A 192 -10.15 20.58 -0.18
N GLN A 193 -8.89 20.82 0.18
CA GLN A 193 -7.80 19.85 0.01
C GLN A 193 -8.03 18.60 0.90
N PRO A 194 -7.54 17.41 0.52
CA PRO A 194 -6.72 17.12 -0.66
C PRO A 194 -7.50 16.82 -1.95
N ASN A 195 -8.84 16.81 -1.90
CA ASN A 195 -9.65 16.36 -3.04
C ASN A 195 -9.99 17.45 -4.05
N PHE A 196 -10.42 18.62 -3.56
CA PHE A 196 -10.79 19.79 -4.34
C PHE A 196 -11.71 19.49 -5.57
N SER A 197 -12.95 19.10 -5.31
CA SER A 197 -14.03 19.01 -6.32
C SER A 197 -14.82 20.31 -6.38
N ALA A 198 -14.98 20.85 -7.60
CA ALA A 198 -15.78 22.05 -7.85
C ALA A 198 -17.28 21.74 -8.12
N ALA A 199 -17.64 20.45 -8.24
CA ALA A 199 -18.98 20.04 -8.65
C ALA A 199 -19.93 19.87 -7.46
N ASP A 200 -19.47 19.21 -6.40
CA ASP A 200 -20.29 18.85 -5.25
C ASP A 200 -19.51 19.11 -3.95
N ASN A 201 -20.18 19.69 -2.94
CA ASN A 201 -19.58 19.91 -1.62
C ASN A 201 -19.59 18.63 -0.77
N GLU A 202 -20.57 17.77 -1.00
CA GLU A 202 -20.80 16.51 -0.30
C GLU A 202 -21.15 15.43 -1.30
N ILE A 203 -20.75 14.20 -1.03
CA ILE A 203 -21.08 13.06 -1.88
C ILE A 203 -21.45 11.84 -1.04
N SER A 204 -22.40 11.07 -1.56
CA SER A 204 -22.71 9.72 -1.10
C SER A 204 -22.85 8.85 -2.35
N THR A 205 -21.90 7.96 -2.57
CA THR A 205 -21.87 7.13 -3.79
C THR A 205 -21.47 5.70 -3.47
N SER A 206 -21.81 4.79 -4.36
CA SER A 206 -21.40 3.39 -4.27
C SER A 206 -21.08 2.86 -5.66
N ARG A 207 -20.19 1.88 -5.73
CA ARG A 207 -19.81 1.23 -6.98
C ARG A 207 -19.54 -0.25 -6.78
N ALA A 208 -19.62 -1.00 -7.86
CA ALA A 208 -19.30 -2.41 -7.93
C ALA A 208 -18.67 -2.69 -9.30
N GLU A 209 -17.37 -2.98 -9.31
CA GLU A 209 -16.58 -3.16 -10.53
C GLU A 209 -16.09 -4.60 -10.62
N PRO A 210 -16.63 -5.40 -11.57
CA PRO A 210 -16.16 -6.74 -11.84
C PRO A 210 -14.93 -6.73 -12.76
N TYR A 211 -14.02 -7.66 -12.51
CA TYR A 211 -12.84 -7.94 -13.29
C TYR A 211 -12.82 -9.42 -13.67
N GLY A 212 -12.46 -9.71 -14.91
CA GLY A 212 -12.12 -11.05 -15.37
C GLY A 212 -10.76 -11.05 -16.04
N ALA A 213 -9.96 -12.10 -15.82
CA ALA A 213 -8.71 -12.28 -16.53
C ALA A 213 -8.34 -13.74 -16.78
N LEU A 214 -7.60 -13.96 -17.87
CA LEU A 214 -6.88 -15.19 -18.14
C LEU A 214 -5.40 -14.87 -18.19
N PHE A 215 -4.65 -15.40 -17.22
CA PHE A 215 -3.20 -15.25 -17.13
C PHE A 215 -2.51 -16.55 -17.55
N MET A 216 -1.47 -16.45 -18.37
CA MET A 216 -0.70 -17.57 -18.89
C MET A 216 0.78 -17.35 -18.63
N ARG A 217 1.45 -18.40 -18.16
CA ARG A 217 2.90 -18.51 -18.04
C ARG A 217 3.37 -19.72 -18.83
N TRP A 218 4.45 -19.59 -19.59
CA TRP A 218 4.98 -20.70 -20.39
C TRP A 218 6.48 -20.96 -20.14
N PRO A 219 6.81 -21.69 -19.06
CA PRO A 219 8.20 -21.88 -18.67
C PRO A 219 8.95 -22.85 -19.59
N PHE A 220 10.01 -22.36 -20.24
CA PHE A 220 11.00 -23.16 -20.95
C PHE A 220 12.25 -23.29 -20.11
N VAL A 221 12.48 -24.49 -19.57
CA VAL A 221 13.62 -24.77 -18.69
C VAL A 221 14.66 -25.59 -19.44
N ARG A 222 15.94 -25.18 -19.35
CA ARG A 222 17.07 -25.97 -19.83
C ARG A 222 18.21 -26.02 -18.82
N GLN A 223 18.92 -27.13 -18.82
CA GLN A 223 20.20 -27.27 -18.11
C GLN A 223 21.34 -26.82 -19.01
N VAL A 224 22.28 -26.05 -18.47
CA VAL A 224 23.45 -25.50 -19.18
C VAL A 224 24.73 -26.10 -18.58
N GLY A 225 24.71 -27.41 -18.31
CA GLY A 225 25.84 -28.15 -17.75
C GLY A 225 26.38 -27.52 -16.46
N HIS A 226 27.68 -27.21 -16.46
CA HIS A 226 28.35 -26.56 -15.32
C HIS A 226 27.92 -25.11 -15.09
N TYR A 227 27.10 -24.52 -15.96
CA TYR A 227 26.59 -23.16 -15.80
C TYR A 227 25.20 -23.11 -15.15
N GLY A 228 24.69 -24.23 -14.64
CA GLY A 228 23.42 -24.28 -13.91
C GLY A 228 22.19 -24.36 -14.82
N SER A 229 21.05 -23.83 -14.40
CA SER A 229 19.78 -23.91 -15.13
C SER A 229 19.26 -22.54 -15.56
N GLN A 230 18.65 -22.51 -16.74
CA GLN A 230 18.01 -21.33 -17.30
C GLN A 230 16.53 -21.59 -17.50
N THR A 231 15.72 -20.60 -17.14
CA THR A 231 14.29 -20.54 -17.42
C THR A 231 14.02 -19.31 -18.26
N LEU A 232 13.29 -19.50 -19.36
CA LEU A 232 12.70 -18.41 -20.14
C LEU A 232 11.19 -18.60 -20.12
N GLU A 233 10.45 -17.60 -19.69
CA GLU A 233 9.02 -17.70 -19.45
C GLU A 233 8.29 -16.50 -20.07
N PRO A 234 7.65 -16.68 -21.24
CA PRO A 234 6.66 -15.73 -21.73
C PRO A 234 5.45 -15.72 -20.79
N GLU A 235 5.01 -14.51 -20.46
CA GLU A 235 3.85 -14.25 -19.63
C GLU A 235 2.86 -13.40 -20.42
N VAL A 236 1.59 -13.80 -20.46
CA VAL A 236 0.53 -13.07 -21.16
C VAL A 236 -0.74 -13.08 -20.34
N GLN A 237 -1.41 -11.94 -20.24
CA GLN A 237 -2.63 -11.77 -19.49
C GLN A 237 -3.65 -11.00 -20.31
N PHE A 238 -4.84 -11.57 -20.44
CA PHE A 238 -6.01 -10.87 -20.97
C PHE A 238 -6.86 -10.42 -19.80
N VAL A 239 -7.23 -9.14 -19.75
CA VAL A 239 -8.10 -8.57 -18.72
C VAL A 239 -9.31 -7.93 -19.40
N ALA A 240 -10.48 -8.13 -18.81
CA ALA A 240 -11.72 -7.48 -19.19
C ALA A 240 -12.42 -6.94 -17.93
N ALA A 241 -12.78 -5.66 -17.97
CA ALA A 241 -13.57 -4.97 -16.96
C ALA A 241 -14.40 -3.87 -17.64
N PRO A 242 -15.50 -3.40 -17.03
CA PRO A 242 -16.22 -2.24 -17.52
C PRO A 242 -15.31 -1.01 -17.68
N GLN A 243 -15.70 -0.12 -18.58
CA GLN A 243 -15.05 1.18 -18.73
C GLN A 243 -15.53 2.11 -17.61
N ILE A 244 -14.61 2.55 -16.74
CA ILE A 244 -14.94 3.37 -15.57
C ILE A 244 -15.00 4.86 -15.95
N GLY A 245 -14.13 5.26 -16.89
CA GLY A 245 -14.03 6.64 -17.36
C GLY A 245 -13.57 7.62 -16.27
N THR A 246 -13.59 8.90 -16.59
CA THR A 246 -13.06 9.97 -15.71
C THR A 246 -14.02 10.40 -14.61
N SER A 247 -15.22 9.81 -14.54
CA SER A 247 -16.25 10.21 -13.56
C SER A 247 -15.80 10.01 -12.10
N GLN A 248 -14.98 9.00 -11.85
CA GLN A 248 -14.35 8.74 -10.57
C GLN A 248 -13.51 9.93 -10.05
N ASN A 249 -12.94 10.75 -10.93
CA ASN A 249 -12.04 11.84 -10.53
C ASN A 249 -12.73 12.98 -9.78
N TYR A 250 -14.04 13.15 -9.98
CA TYR A 250 -14.83 14.19 -9.31
C TYR A 250 -15.99 13.64 -8.47
N ARG A 251 -16.36 12.36 -8.66
CA ARG A 251 -17.43 11.70 -7.87
C ARG A 251 -16.92 10.79 -6.77
N ILE A 252 -15.62 10.48 -6.72
CA ILE A 252 -15.05 9.59 -5.71
C ILE A 252 -13.90 10.34 -5.02
N PRO A 253 -13.98 10.58 -3.70
CA PRO A 253 -12.85 11.13 -2.96
C PRO A 253 -11.66 10.17 -3.07
N ASN A 254 -10.46 10.73 -3.16
CA ASN A 254 -9.19 10.02 -3.23
C ASN A 254 -8.42 10.23 -1.94
N GLU A 255 -8.28 9.17 -1.14
CA GLU A 255 -7.44 9.14 0.06
C GLU A 255 -6.21 8.24 -0.15
N ASP A 256 -6.31 7.19 -0.97
CA ASP A 256 -5.27 6.14 -1.07
C ASP A 256 -4.80 5.77 -2.48
N SER A 257 -5.29 6.47 -3.51
CA SER A 257 -4.96 6.19 -4.92
C SER A 257 -4.32 7.41 -5.59
N LEU A 258 -3.43 8.11 -4.87
CA LEU A 258 -2.84 9.38 -5.29
C LEU A 258 -1.65 9.22 -6.24
N ASP A 259 -0.78 8.25 -5.99
CA ASP A 259 0.46 8.07 -6.74
C ASP A 259 0.50 6.69 -7.41
N LEU A 260 0.25 6.69 -8.72
CA LEU A 260 0.36 5.50 -9.54
C LEU A 260 1.75 5.45 -10.16
N GLU A 261 2.59 4.56 -9.65
CA GLU A 261 3.87 4.23 -10.27
C GLU A 261 3.71 2.94 -11.09
N TYR A 262 3.76 3.07 -12.42
CA TYR A 262 3.68 1.90 -13.30
C TYR A 262 5.04 1.19 -13.38
N SER A 263 5.07 -0.09 -13.02
CA SER A 263 6.30 -0.88 -12.95
C SER A 263 6.03 -2.36 -13.28
N ASP A 264 7.07 -3.19 -13.23
CA ASP A 264 6.92 -4.64 -13.35
C ASP A 264 6.10 -5.26 -12.20
N ALA A 265 6.01 -4.57 -11.05
CA ALA A 265 5.28 -5.05 -9.88
C ALA A 265 3.75 -5.03 -10.09
N ASN A 266 3.23 -4.10 -10.88
CA ASN A 266 1.78 -3.95 -11.12
C ASN A 266 1.37 -4.16 -12.59
N LEU A 267 2.30 -4.66 -13.43
CA LEU A 267 2.04 -4.97 -14.85
C LEU A 267 0.83 -5.90 -15.01
N PHE A 268 0.74 -6.93 -14.16
CA PHE A 268 -0.27 -7.99 -14.21
C PHE A 268 -1.41 -7.84 -13.19
N ASP A 269 -1.45 -6.75 -12.42
CA ASP A 269 -2.51 -6.50 -11.44
C ASP A 269 -3.82 -6.10 -12.11
N LEU A 270 -4.95 -6.68 -11.69
CA LEU A 270 -6.26 -6.35 -12.26
C LEU A 270 -6.57 -4.84 -12.11
N ASN A 271 -6.33 -4.29 -10.92
CA ASN A 271 -6.33 -2.86 -10.66
C ASN A 271 -4.89 -2.37 -10.49
N ARG A 272 -4.47 -1.34 -11.25
CA ARG A 272 -3.09 -0.84 -11.18
C ARG A 272 -2.85 0.17 -10.07
N TYR A 273 -3.91 0.78 -9.55
CA TYR A 273 -3.80 1.74 -8.47
C TYR A 273 -3.52 1.04 -7.13
N PRO A 274 -2.71 1.64 -6.23
CA PRO A 274 -2.38 1.05 -4.94
C PRO A 274 -3.60 0.93 -4.00
N GLY A 275 -4.61 1.78 -4.20
CA GLY A 275 -5.90 1.71 -3.53
C GLY A 275 -7.03 1.45 -4.50
N ILE A 276 -8.26 1.67 -4.02
CA ILE A 276 -9.45 1.51 -4.87
C ILE A 276 -10.02 2.85 -5.30
N ASP A 277 -9.75 3.96 -4.63
CA ASP A 277 -10.40 5.25 -4.94
C ASP A 277 -10.25 5.67 -6.40
N ARG A 278 -9.18 5.21 -7.05
CA ARG A 278 -9.08 5.14 -8.50
C ARG A 278 -8.97 3.68 -8.95
N LEU A 279 -9.68 3.35 -10.02
CA LEU A 279 -9.71 2.01 -10.59
C LEU A 279 -9.29 2.04 -12.07
N ALA A 280 -8.44 1.07 -12.42
CA ALA A 280 -8.12 0.75 -13.80
C ALA A 280 -9.24 -0.13 -14.37
N GLY A 281 -9.99 0.38 -15.36
CA GLY A 281 -11.04 -0.38 -16.04
C GLY A 281 -10.65 -0.81 -17.45
N GLY A 282 -11.63 -1.38 -18.15
CA GLY A 282 -11.53 -1.70 -19.57
C GLY A 282 -10.81 -2.99 -19.91
N GLU A 283 -10.63 -3.20 -21.20
CA GLU A 283 -10.03 -4.38 -21.78
C GLU A 283 -8.56 -4.13 -22.13
N ARG A 284 -7.68 -5.07 -21.78
CA ARG A 284 -6.24 -4.98 -22.08
C ARG A 284 -5.56 -6.34 -22.17
N VAL A 285 -4.41 -6.34 -22.82
CA VAL A 285 -3.45 -7.44 -22.85
C VAL A 285 -2.15 -6.98 -22.21
N ASP A 286 -1.75 -7.63 -21.13
CA ASP A 286 -0.45 -7.42 -20.47
C ASP A 286 0.47 -8.55 -20.90
N TYR A 287 1.72 -8.25 -21.23
CA TYR A 287 2.67 -9.27 -21.67
C TYR A 287 4.09 -8.96 -21.21
N ALA A 288 4.83 -10.00 -20.87
CA ALA A 288 6.22 -9.90 -20.46
C ALA A 288 7.03 -11.11 -20.92
N LEU A 289 8.35 -10.93 -20.93
CA LEU A 289 9.32 -12.00 -20.99
C LEU A 289 10.09 -12.03 -19.67
N HIS A 290 9.88 -13.08 -18.89
CA HIS A 290 10.65 -13.37 -17.69
C HIS A 290 11.81 -14.32 -18.02
N GLY A 291 12.98 -14.06 -17.45
CA GLY A 291 14.17 -14.88 -17.61
C GLY A 291 14.87 -15.03 -16.28
N ALA A 292 15.18 -16.27 -15.90
CA ALA A 292 15.95 -16.58 -14.71
C ALA A 292 17.12 -17.52 -15.05
N TRP A 293 18.30 -17.22 -14.51
CA TRP A 293 19.48 -18.06 -14.62
C TRP A 293 20.01 -18.37 -13.23
N TYR A 294 19.83 -19.62 -12.83
CA TYR A 294 20.38 -20.19 -11.61
C TYR A 294 21.77 -20.72 -11.92
N LEU A 295 22.78 -20.02 -11.45
CA LEU A 295 24.19 -20.34 -11.66
C LEU A 295 24.70 -21.24 -10.51
N PRO A 296 25.87 -21.87 -10.68
CA PRO A 296 26.52 -22.61 -9.60
C PRO A 296 26.76 -21.76 -8.36
N GLN A 297 26.95 -22.42 -7.21
CA GLN A 297 27.27 -21.78 -5.93
C GLN A 297 26.21 -20.79 -5.42
N GLY A 298 24.97 -20.89 -5.90
CA GLY A 298 23.84 -20.09 -5.41
C GLY A 298 23.71 -18.70 -6.05
N SER A 299 24.48 -18.42 -7.10
CA SER A 299 24.33 -17.18 -7.88
C SER A 299 23.02 -17.17 -8.69
N LEU A 300 22.37 -16.01 -8.83
CA LEU A 300 21.12 -15.83 -9.59
C LEU A 300 21.17 -14.58 -10.45
N ILE A 301 20.65 -14.68 -11.67
CA ILE A 301 20.23 -13.55 -12.49
C ILE A 301 18.75 -13.71 -12.76
N ASP A 302 17.92 -12.75 -12.37
CA ASP A 302 16.47 -12.69 -12.65
C ASP A 302 16.18 -11.40 -13.39
N ALA A 303 15.44 -11.47 -14.48
CA ALA A 303 15.05 -10.30 -15.24
C ALA A 303 13.64 -10.44 -15.81
N LEU A 304 12.95 -9.32 -15.91
CA LEU A 304 11.67 -9.23 -16.60
C LEU A 304 11.66 -7.97 -17.46
N ILE A 305 11.07 -8.08 -18.65
CA ILE A 305 10.73 -6.93 -19.49
C ILE A 305 9.31 -7.12 -19.99
N GLY A 306 8.47 -6.10 -19.87
CA GLY A 306 7.06 -6.21 -20.20
C GLY A 306 6.41 -4.89 -20.57
N GLN A 307 5.20 -5.01 -21.11
CA GLN A 307 4.40 -3.91 -21.61
C GLN A 307 2.91 -4.31 -21.59
N SER A 308 2.04 -3.33 -21.71
CA SER A 308 0.60 -3.52 -21.80
C SER A 308 0.01 -2.83 -23.02
N TYR A 309 -0.98 -3.46 -23.61
CA TYR A 309 -1.81 -2.92 -24.68
C TYR A 309 -3.26 -2.86 -24.25
N ARG A 310 -3.85 -1.67 -24.23
CA ARG A 310 -5.26 -1.43 -23.90
C ARG A 310 -6.05 -1.14 -25.17
N PHE A 311 -7.21 -1.78 -25.31
CA PHE A 311 -8.05 -1.66 -26.49
C PHE A 311 -8.82 -0.33 -26.56
N HIS A 312 -9.16 0.24 -25.40
CA HIS A 312 -9.83 1.52 -25.30
C HIS A 312 -8.97 2.55 -24.58
N LYS A 313 -8.79 3.72 -25.20
CA LYS A 313 -8.09 4.83 -24.58
C LYS A 313 -9.09 5.71 -23.83
N ASP A 314 -8.80 5.98 -22.57
CA ASP A 314 -9.48 6.95 -21.73
C ASP A 314 -8.47 7.89 -21.06
N ASN A 315 -8.99 8.90 -20.34
CA ASN A 315 -8.20 9.85 -19.57
C ASN A 315 -8.19 9.51 -18.07
N VAL A 316 -8.29 8.23 -17.71
CA VAL A 316 -8.29 7.80 -16.30
C VAL A 316 -6.90 7.95 -15.68
N TYR A 317 -5.85 7.68 -16.46
CA TYR A 317 -4.47 7.80 -16.01
C TYR A 317 -3.94 9.23 -16.13
N LEU A 318 -3.15 9.65 -15.14
CA LEU A 318 -2.49 10.95 -15.13
C LEU A 318 -1.41 11.03 -16.22
N PRO A 319 -1.17 12.22 -16.79
CA PRO A 319 0.00 12.46 -17.64
C PRO A 319 1.29 12.05 -16.93
N GLY A 320 2.18 11.35 -17.63
CA GLY A 320 3.45 10.86 -17.05
C GLY A 320 3.37 9.50 -16.35
N SER A 321 2.19 8.91 -16.18
CA SER A 321 2.01 7.56 -15.59
C SER A 321 2.56 6.39 -16.43
N GLY A 322 3.00 6.64 -17.66
CA GLY A 322 3.33 5.60 -18.63
C GLY A 322 2.13 4.81 -19.17
N LEU A 323 0.88 5.21 -18.86
CA LEU A 323 -0.34 4.48 -19.20
C LEU A 323 -1.37 5.28 -20.02
N THR A 324 -1.01 6.49 -20.46
CA THR A 324 -1.93 7.38 -21.17
C THR A 324 -2.24 6.93 -22.60
N GLY A 325 -1.37 6.11 -23.20
CA GLY A 325 -1.56 5.54 -24.54
C GLY A 325 -2.46 4.32 -24.56
N ASN A 326 -2.62 3.76 -25.76
CA ASN A 326 -3.06 2.37 -25.92
C ASN A 326 -1.94 1.40 -25.57
N ILE A 327 -0.70 1.75 -25.96
CA ILE A 327 0.51 1.04 -25.57
C ILE A 327 1.09 1.75 -24.35
N SER A 328 1.42 1.01 -23.31
CA SER A 328 2.11 1.54 -22.13
C SER A 328 3.58 1.80 -22.39
N ASP A 329 4.25 2.48 -21.46
CA ASP A 329 5.71 2.43 -21.38
C ASP A 329 6.19 0.99 -21.12
N ILE A 330 7.44 0.73 -21.47
CA ILE A 330 8.09 -0.55 -21.19
C ILE A 330 8.58 -0.53 -19.75
N VAL A 331 8.26 -1.58 -18.99
CA VAL A 331 8.75 -1.80 -17.64
C VAL A 331 9.75 -2.95 -17.63
N ALA A 332 10.78 -2.84 -16.81
CA ALA A 332 11.77 -3.89 -16.68
C ALA A 332 12.40 -3.91 -15.28
N ARG A 333 12.72 -5.12 -14.80
CA ARG A 333 13.56 -5.34 -13.62
C ARG A 333 14.72 -6.25 -13.97
N ALA A 334 15.83 -6.10 -13.24
CA ALA A 334 16.90 -7.06 -13.22
C ALA A 334 17.48 -7.17 -11.80
N THR A 335 17.58 -8.39 -11.28
CA THR A 335 18.18 -8.71 -9.99
C THR A 335 19.37 -9.64 -10.22
N VAL A 336 20.52 -9.29 -9.64
CA VAL A 336 21.72 -10.12 -9.67
C VAL A 336 22.13 -10.42 -8.23
N ILE A 337 22.13 -11.69 -7.88
CA ILE A 337 22.64 -12.18 -6.60
C ILE A 337 23.96 -12.90 -6.89
N PRO A 338 25.11 -12.27 -6.60
CA PRO A 338 26.38 -12.96 -6.71
C PRO A 338 26.55 -13.96 -5.55
N SER A 339 27.22 -15.07 -5.80
CA SER A 339 27.75 -15.92 -4.74
C SER A 339 28.81 -15.17 -3.95
N LYS A 340 28.91 -15.47 -2.65
CA LYS A 340 29.98 -14.97 -1.78
C LYS A 340 31.35 -15.50 -2.16
#